data_AF-A0A8K0IDE5-F1
#
_entry.id   AF-A0A8K0IDE5-F1
#
_cell.length_a   1.000
_cell.length_b   1.000
_cell.length_c   1.000
_cell.angle_alpha   90.00
_cell.angle_beta   90.00
_cell.angle_gamma   90.00
#
_symmetry.space_group_name_H-M   'P 1'
#
loop_
_entity.id
_entity.type
_entity.pdbx_description
1 polymer ?
#
loop_
_entity_poly.entity_id
_entity_poly.type
_entity_poly.pdbx_seq_one_letter_code
_entity_poly.pdbx_strand_id
1 'polypeptide(L)'
;MISLLAGAGCTLCVPYDGPPSLPADPHKLRRHLESLLSCDPSLRSHFLSGFSSYVQNPQNLRRVLIPASKDGGPSRGESLVRVLLLVAPIQPPLQRLLLEKLPEYFDAAAADHLSLNDDVARLIVNQFRWLDFLVDAEGFSEKLMEVLSISPPQLKKEIIGSLPEIIGDQSHGTVVAALERILQEDSEVIVPVLDSFSDLNLDDQLQEQLPLHLYLLRDFHNKLDYLNPPSKQFAPACLAKAPPGYCRMKTSEFLSKIRPVFRSLRRHLDCAFLILKDGKIPLVFHKFWLLLSNVMQYNHYE
;
A
#
# COMPACT_ATOMS: atom_id res chain seq x y z
N MET A 1 -2.78 -21.02 22.81
CA MET A 1 -3.42 -19.97 21.97
C MET A 1 -4.94 -19.98 22.10
N ILE A 2 -5.64 -21.03 21.64
CA ILE A 2 -7.13 -21.05 21.58
C ILE A 2 -7.77 -20.75 22.93
N SER A 3 -7.32 -21.40 24.00
CA SER A 3 -7.81 -21.17 25.37
C SER A 3 -7.60 -19.74 25.86
N LEU A 4 -6.49 -19.11 25.47
CA LEU A 4 -6.19 -17.72 25.82
C LEU A 4 -7.17 -16.75 25.14
N LEU A 5 -7.42 -16.97 23.84
CA LEU A 5 -8.38 -16.17 23.08
C LEU A 5 -9.81 -16.37 23.61
N ALA A 6 -10.20 -17.61 23.88
CA ALA A 6 -11.50 -17.93 24.45
C ALA A 6 -11.71 -17.31 25.84
N GLY A 7 -10.68 -17.35 26.70
CA GLY A 7 -10.70 -16.70 28.01
C GLY A 7 -10.86 -15.17 27.93
N ALA A 8 -10.49 -14.57 26.81
CA ALA A 8 -10.66 -13.15 26.53
C ALA A 8 -11.90 -12.82 25.68
N GLY A 9 -12.81 -13.79 25.51
CA GLY A 9 -14.08 -13.62 24.79
C GLY A 9 -13.98 -13.69 23.27
N CYS A 10 -12.89 -14.22 22.72
CA CYS A 10 -12.72 -14.46 21.28
C CYS A 10 -12.89 -15.95 20.94
N THR A 11 -13.80 -16.24 20.00
CA THR A 11 -14.09 -17.62 19.57
C THR A 11 -13.68 -17.84 18.11
N LEU A 12 -12.71 -18.74 17.89
CA LEU A 12 -12.20 -19.04 16.55
C LEU A 12 -13.11 -19.94 15.73
N CYS A 13 -13.83 -20.87 16.35
CA CYS A 13 -14.72 -21.80 15.67
C CYS A 13 -16.13 -21.21 15.63
N VAL A 14 -16.55 -20.75 14.45
CA VAL A 14 -17.86 -20.14 14.22
C VAL A 14 -18.54 -20.93 13.09
N PRO A 15 -19.87 -21.14 13.13
CA PRO A 15 -20.58 -21.82 12.06
C PRO A 15 -20.35 -21.20 10.67
N TYR A 16 -20.45 -22.00 9.61
CA TYR A 16 -20.44 -21.58 8.20
C TYR A 16 -19.17 -20.88 7.70
N ASP A 17 -17.99 -21.25 8.22
CA ASP A 17 -16.69 -20.67 7.81
C ASP A 17 -16.61 -19.14 7.94
N GLY A 18 -17.39 -18.57 8.87
CA GLY A 18 -17.38 -17.14 9.18
C GLY A 18 -16.12 -16.69 9.93
N PRO A 19 -15.87 -15.36 10.00
CA PRO A 19 -14.78 -14.80 10.77
C PRO A 19 -14.91 -15.16 12.27
N PRO A 20 -13.80 -15.18 13.03
CA PRO A 20 -13.84 -15.33 14.47
C PRO A 20 -14.79 -14.32 15.13
N SER A 21 -15.49 -14.76 16.17
CA SER A 21 -16.27 -13.85 17.01
C SER A 21 -15.31 -13.06 17.89
N LEU A 22 -15.43 -11.74 17.85
CA LEU A 22 -14.67 -10.81 18.68
C LEU A 22 -15.53 -10.32 19.85
N PRO A 23 -14.93 -10.03 21.01
CA PRO A 23 -15.67 -9.43 22.11
C PRO A 23 -16.21 -8.05 21.73
N ALA A 24 -17.28 -7.63 22.40
CA ALA A 24 -17.92 -6.32 22.15
C ALA A 24 -16.95 -5.13 22.25
N ASP A 25 -15.93 -5.26 23.13
CA ASP A 25 -14.85 -4.30 23.34
C ASP A 25 -13.48 -4.93 22.98
N PRO A 26 -13.00 -4.75 21.73
CA PRO A 26 -11.69 -5.24 21.29
C PRO A 26 -10.50 -4.65 22.07
N HIS A 27 -10.64 -3.45 22.66
CA HIS A 27 -9.57 -2.83 23.44
C HIS A 27 -9.31 -3.57 24.75
N LYS A 28 -10.35 -4.18 25.36
CA LYS A 28 -10.16 -5.07 26.52
C LYS A 28 -9.38 -6.32 26.15
N LEU A 29 -9.68 -6.93 25.01
CA LEU A 29 -8.94 -8.08 24.47
C LEU A 29 -7.47 -7.71 24.24
N ARG A 30 -7.21 -6.61 23.53
CA ARG A 30 -5.85 -6.10 23.28
C ARG A 30 -5.07 -5.92 24.58
N ARG A 31 -5.60 -5.16 25.55
CA ARG A 31 -4.92 -4.89 26.83
C ARG A 31 -4.65 -6.16 27.63
N HIS A 32 -5.59 -7.12 27.63
CA HIS A 32 -5.41 -8.39 28.31
C HIS A 32 -4.27 -9.20 27.71
N LEU A 33 -4.24 -9.34 26.38
CA LEU A 33 -3.16 -10.03 25.67
C LEU A 33 -1.82 -9.32 25.84
N GLU A 34 -1.80 -7.99 25.74
CA GLU A 34 -0.59 -7.19 25.89
C GLU A 34 0.04 -7.35 27.27
N SER A 35 -0.78 -7.29 28.34
CA SER A 35 -0.31 -7.52 29.70
C SER A 35 0.29 -8.92 29.88
N LEU A 36 -0.40 -9.97 29.42
CA LEU A 36 0.05 -11.35 29.63
C LEU A 36 1.31 -11.68 28.80
N LEU A 37 1.32 -11.29 27.53
CA LEU A 37 2.40 -11.64 26.60
C LEU A 37 3.65 -10.77 26.78
N SER A 38 3.53 -9.61 27.43
CA SER A 38 4.70 -8.82 27.87
C SER A 38 5.41 -9.46 29.06
N CYS A 39 4.65 -9.99 30.02
CA CYS A 39 5.19 -10.52 31.27
C CYS A 39 5.71 -11.96 31.17
N ASP A 40 5.20 -12.76 30.23
CA ASP A 40 5.57 -14.16 30.08
C ASP A 40 6.09 -14.48 28.65
N PRO A 41 7.43 -14.47 28.46
CA PRO A 41 8.04 -14.81 27.17
C PRO A 41 7.73 -16.24 26.70
N SER A 42 7.53 -17.17 27.64
CA SER A 42 7.22 -18.56 27.31
C SER A 42 5.81 -18.67 26.75
N LEU A 43 4.82 -18.03 27.41
CA LEU A 43 3.45 -17.94 26.93
C LEU A 43 3.38 -17.23 25.58
N ARG A 44 4.16 -16.15 25.40
CA ARG A 44 4.29 -15.45 24.12
C ARG A 44 4.76 -16.37 22.99
N SER A 45 5.81 -17.15 23.23
CA SER A 45 6.31 -18.12 22.25
C SER A 45 5.28 -19.19 21.92
N HIS A 46 4.61 -19.75 22.94
CA HIS A 46 3.54 -20.74 22.73
C HIS A 46 2.33 -20.16 22.00
N PHE A 47 1.99 -18.88 22.25
CA PHE A 47 0.92 -18.19 21.53
C PHE A 47 1.26 -18.05 20.05
N LEU A 48 2.46 -17.52 19.73
CA LEU A 48 2.93 -17.33 18.36
C LEU A 48 3.03 -18.65 17.59
N SER A 49 3.62 -19.69 18.20
CA SER A 49 3.69 -21.02 17.60
C SER A 49 2.31 -21.62 17.36
N GLY A 50 1.40 -21.50 18.34
CA GLY A 50 0.02 -21.95 18.19
C GLY A 50 -0.74 -21.21 17.09
N PHE A 51 -0.53 -19.91 16.94
CA PHE A 51 -1.14 -19.11 15.87
C PHE A 51 -0.57 -19.48 14.50
N SER A 52 0.75 -19.59 14.39
CA SER A 52 1.43 -20.05 13.17
C SER A 52 0.89 -21.41 12.71
N SER A 53 0.78 -22.40 13.62
CA SER A 53 0.20 -23.71 13.31
C SER A 53 -1.27 -23.62 12.89
N TYR A 54 -2.07 -22.78 13.55
CA TYR A 54 -3.48 -22.62 13.21
C TYR A 54 -3.71 -22.07 11.79
N VAL A 55 -2.91 -21.08 11.37
CA VAL A 55 -3.02 -20.45 10.05
C VAL A 55 -2.30 -21.20 8.92
N GLN A 56 -1.66 -22.36 9.21
CA GLN A 56 -1.20 -23.26 8.14
C GLN A 56 -2.37 -23.79 7.31
N ASN A 57 -3.58 -23.87 7.88
CA ASN A 57 -4.79 -24.17 7.12
C ASN A 57 -5.26 -22.88 6.39
N PRO A 58 -5.38 -22.90 5.05
CA PRO A 58 -5.77 -21.71 4.27
C PRO A 58 -7.13 -21.13 4.66
N GLN A 59 -8.09 -21.98 5.04
CA GLN A 59 -9.41 -21.50 5.49
C GLN A 59 -9.31 -20.79 6.83
N ASN A 60 -8.48 -21.29 7.76
CA ASN A 60 -8.25 -20.62 9.03
C ASN A 60 -7.60 -19.26 8.82
N LEU A 61 -6.58 -19.17 7.95
CA LEU A 61 -5.93 -17.90 7.61
C LEU A 61 -6.95 -16.90 7.04
N ARG A 62 -7.71 -17.30 6.02
CA ARG A 62 -8.76 -16.46 5.43
C ARG A 62 -9.73 -15.95 6.50
N ARG A 63 -10.23 -16.84 7.36
CA ARG A 63 -11.22 -16.50 8.40
C ARG A 63 -10.70 -15.46 9.38
N VAL A 64 -9.44 -15.55 9.84
CA VAL A 64 -8.89 -14.58 10.80
C VAL A 64 -8.60 -13.20 10.20
N LEU A 65 -8.54 -13.09 8.86
CA LEU A 65 -8.31 -11.85 8.12
C LEU A 65 -9.61 -11.10 7.77
N ILE A 66 -10.74 -11.80 7.70
CA ILE A 66 -12.05 -11.20 7.38
C ILE A 66 -12.54 -10.39 8.59
N PRO A 67 -13.04 -9.15 8.38
CA PRO A 67 -13.70 -8.36 9.43
C PRO A 67 -14.85 -9.09 10.10
N ALA A 68 -14.91 -9.09 11.44
CA ALA A 68 -16.06 -9.58 12.17
C ALA A 68 -17.26 -8.64 11.97
N SER A 69 -18.40 -9.16 11.52
CA SER A 69 -19.63 -8.35 11.42
C SER A 69 -20.16 -8.04 12.82
N LYS A 70 -20.40 -6.76 13.13
CA LYS A 70 -21.22 -6.37 14.29
C LYS A 70 -22.67 -6.28 13.81
N ASP A 71 -23.55 -7.09 14.38
CA ASP A 71 -25.00 -7.14 14.16
C ASP A 71 -25.59 -5.92 13.42
N GLY A 72 -25.83 -6.09 12.11
CA GLY A 72 -26.73 -5.24 11.31
C GLY A 72 -26.40 -3.75 11.14
N GLY A 73 -25.26 -3.26 11.62
CA GLY A 73 -24.88 -1.84 11.53
C GLY A 73 -23.80 -1.56 10.47
N PRO A 74 -23.71 -0.33 9.91
CA PRO A 74 -22.74 0.04 8.88
C PRO A 74 -21.28 0.20 9.40
N SER A 75 -20.98 -0.23 10.63
CA SER A 75 -19.62 -0.17 11.16
C SER A 75 -18.78 -1.31 10.62
N ARG A 76 -17.78 -0.99 9.80
CA ARG A 76 -16.72 -1.94 9.37
C ARG A 76 -16.05 -2.50 10.64
N GLY A 77 -16.27 -3.78 10.93
CA GLY A 77 -15.64 -4.43 12.07
C GLY A 77 -14.13 -4.62 11.89
N GLU A 78 -13.45 -4.98 12.97
CA GLU A 78 -12.05 -5.40 12.92
C GLU A 78 -11.96 -6.90 12.64
N SER A 79 -10.88 -7.33 11.98
CA SER A 79 -10.52 -8.75 11.92
C SER A 79 -9.78 -9.15 13.19
N LEU A 80 -9.69 -10.46 13.47
CA LEU A 80 -8.85 -10.93 14.58
C LEU A 80 -7.38 -10.53 14.37
N VAL A 81 -6.87 -10.68 13.15
CA VAL A 81 -5.47 -10.33 12.84
C VAL A 81 -5.20 -8.86 13.13
N ARG A 82 -6.12 -7.95 12.78
CA ARG A 82 -5.96 -6.52 13.06
C ARG A 82 -5.86 -6.24 14.56
N VAL A 83 -6.71 -6.86 15.37
CA VAL A 83 -6.64 -6.75 16.83
C VAL A 83 -5.31 -7.27 17.38
N LEU A 84 -4.82 -8.40 16.86
CA LEU A 84 -3.54 -8.99 17.27
C LEU A 84 -2.32 -8.16 16.84
N LEU A 85 -2.38 -7.52 15.67
CA LEU A 85 -1.34 -6.59 15.20
C LEU A 85 -1.23 -5.35 16.10
N LEU A 86 -2.26 -5.02 16.89
CA LEU A 86 -2.21 -3.93 17.85
C LEU A 86 -1.67 -4.37 19.24
N VAL A 87 -1.19 -5.61 19.40
CA VAL A 87 -0.56 -6.10 20.63
C VAL A 87 0.97 -6.08 20.47
N ALA A 88 1.65 -5.12 21.10
CA ALA A 88 3.05 -4.81 20.79
C ALA A 88 4.03 -6.01 20.91
N PRO A 89 3.98 -6.85 21.96
CA PRO A 89 4.94 -7.96 22.12
C PRO A 89 4.91 -9.00 21.00
N ILE A 90 3.81 -9.11 20.25
CA ILE A 90 3.63 -10.10 19.18
C ILE A 90 3.57 -9.48 17.79
N GLN A 91 3.51 -8.16 17.67
CA GLN A 91 3.33 -7.48 16.39
C GLN A 91 4.46 -7.81 15.39
N PRO A 92 5.77 -7.67 15.69
CA PRO A 92 6.80 -7.95 14.68
C PRO A 92 6.84 -9.42 14.21
N PRO A 93 6.75 -10.44 15.09
CA PRO A 93 6.64 -11.83 14.64
C PRO A 93 5.38 -12.11 13.80
N LEU A 94 4.24 -11.46 14.12
CA LEU A 94 2.99 -11.64 13.38
C LEU A 94 3.06 -10.97 11.99
N GLN A 95 3.64 -9.77 11.90
CA GLN A 95 3.89 -9.11 10.61
C GLN A 95 4.76 -9.98 9.70
N ARG A 96 5.87 -10.51 10.22
CA ARG A 96 6.73 -11.44 9.47
C ARG A 96 5.99 -12.68 9.00
N LEU A 97 5.23 -13.33 9.89
CA LEU A 97 4.44 -14.51 9.55
C LEU A 97 3.44 -14.24 8.40
N LEU A 98 2.75 -13.12 8.44
CA LEU A 98 1.77 -12.74 7.41
C LEU A 98 2.45 -12.42 6.08
N LEU A 99 3.57 -11.69 6.11
CA LEU A 99 4.37 -11.39 4.92
C LEU A 99 5.01 -12.64 4.31
N GLU A 100 5.42 -13.62 5.12
CA GLU A 100 5.91 -14.93 4.66
C GLU A 100 4.80 -15.78 4.04
N LYS A 101 3.55 -15.61 4.51
CA LYS A 101 2.38 -16.30 3.94
C LYS A 101 1.92 -15.68 2.62
N LEU A 102 2.12 -14.39 2.42
CA LEU A 102 1.61 -13.64 1.27
C LEU A 102 2.01 -14.27 -0.10
N PRO A 103 3.27 -14.69 -0.35
CA PRO A 103 3.65 -15.32 -1.62
C PRO A 103 2.92 -16.62 -1.95
N GLU A 104 2.40 -17.36 -0.96
CA GLU A 104 1.61 -18.59 -1.19
C GLU A 104 0.30 -18.31 -1.96
N TYR A 105 -0.12 -17.05 -2.07
CA TYR A 105 -1.40 -16.63 -2.67
C TYR A 105 -1.25 -15.80 -3.94
N PHE A 106 -0.05 -15.67 -4.49
CA PHE A 106 0.20 -14.87 -5.69
C PHE A 106 -0.51 -15.40 -6.95
N ASP A 107 -0.59 -16.72 -7.12
CA ASP A 107 -1.26 -17.32 -8.29
C ASP A 107 -2.78 -17.08 -8.26
N ALA A 108 -3.40 -17.06 -7.08
CA ALA A 108 -4.82 -16.81 -6.91
C ALA A 108 -5.19 -15.34 -7.19
N ALA A 109 -4.29 -14.40 -6.87
CA ALA A 109 -4.48 -12.97 -7.12
C ALA A 109 -4.48 -12.60 -8.62
N ALA A 110 -3.99 -13.49 -9.49
CA ALA A 110 -4.02 -13.30 -10.95
C ALA A 110 -5.36 -13.68 -11.58
N ALA A 111 -6.28 -14.31 -10.84
CA ALA A 111 -7.62 -14.63 -11.31
C ALA A 111 -8.56 -13.41 -11.13
N ASP A 112 -8.95 -12.78 -12.24
CA ASP A 112 -9.71 -11.51 -12.32
C ASP A 112 -11.12 -11.48 -11.66
N HIS A 113 -11.51 -12.49 -10.88
CA HIS A 113 -12.89 -12.65 -10.39
C HIS A 113 -13.06 -13.11 -8.94
N LEU A 114 -12.03 -13.01 -8.09
CA LEU A 114 -12.21 -13.30 -6.66
C LEU A 114 -13.02 -12.19 -5.95
N SER A 115 -13.92 -12.59 -5.06
CA SER A 115 -14.56 -11.64 -4.15
C SER A 115 -13.52 -11.06 -3.18
N LEU A 116 -13.73 -9.85 -2.66
CA LEU A 116 -12.81 -9.20 -1.71
C LEU A 116 -12.51 -10.07 -0.47
N ASN A 117 -13.46 -10.94 -0.08
CA ASN A 117 -13.30 -11.82 1.08
C ASN A 117 -12.59 -13.14 0.73
N ASP A 118 -12.35 -13.41 -0.55
CA ASP A 118 -11.67 -14.63 -1.03
C ASP A 118 -10.26 -14.34 -1.53
N ASP A 119 -9.93 -13.08 -1.81
CA ASP A 119 -8.58 -12.65 -2.14
C ASP A 119 -7.71 -12.53 -0.87
N VAL A 120 -7.12 -13.66 -0.46
CA VAL A 120 -6.29 -13.75 0.74
C VAL A 120 -5.07 -12.83 0.65
N ALA A 121 -4.49 -12.63 -0.54
CA ALA A 121 -3.33 -11.76 -0.70
C ALA A 121 -3.69 -10.29 -0.37
N ARG A 122 -4.78 -9.78 -0.95
CA ARG A 122 -5.29 -8.44 -0.61
C ARG A 122 -5.75 -8.35 0.83
N LEU A 123 -6.39 -9.40 1.37
CA LEU A 123 -6.78 -9.45 2.78
C LEU A 123 -5.57 -9.32 3.71
N ILE A 124 -4.45 -9.99 3.43
CA ILE A 124 -3.21 -9.85 4.22
C ILE A 124 -2.70 -8.41 4.19
N VAL A 125 -2.53 -7.83 2.99
CA VAL A 125 -2.02 -6.46 2.81
C VAL A 125 -2.90 -5.45 3.55
N ASN A 126 -4.22 -5.63 3.49
CA ASN A 126 -5.18 -4.74 4.14
C ASN A 126 -5.09 -4.74 5.67
N GLN A 127 -4.47 -5.74 6.30
CA GLN A 127 -4.29 -5.75 7.75
C GLN A 127 -3.27 -4.72 8.24
N PHE A 128 -2.34 -4.31 7.37
CA PHE A 128 -1.26 -3.40 7.73
C PHE A 128 -1.60 -1.92 7.56
N ARG A 129 -2.70 -1.61 6.85
CA ARG A 129 -3.12 -0.23 6.62
C ARG A 129 -3.67 0.40 7.90
N TRP A 130 -3.28 1.64 8.14
CA TRP A 130 -3.70 2.47 9.28
C TRP A 130 -3.60 1.74 10.61
N LEU A 131 -2.45 1.11 10.87
CA LEU A 131 -2.12 0.64 12.21
C LEU A 131 -1.75 1.84 13.08
N ASP A 132 -2.20 1.84 14.34
CA ASP A 132 -1.93 2.93 15.28
C ASP A 132 -0.43 3.16 15.54
N PHE A 133 0.37 2.10 15.46
CA PHE A 133 1.81 2.11 15.71
C PHE A 133 2.50 0.91 15.06
N LEU A 134 3.80 1.07 14.79
CA LEU A 134 4.72 0.01 14.37
C LEU A 134 5.82 -0.12 15.43
N VAL A 135 5.96 -1.30 16.03
CA VAL A 135 6.98 -1.62 17.04
C VAL A 135 8.37 -1.65 16.43
N ASP A 136 8.48 -2.21 15.22
CA ASP A 136 9.72 -2.37 14.47
C ASP A 136 9.47 -1.94 13.02
N ALA A 137 9.37 -0.63 12.82
CA ALA A 137 9.01 -0.05 11.52
C ALA A 137 10.08 -0.35 10.45
N GLU A 138 11.36 -0.35 10.83
CA GLU A 138 12.47 -0.64 9.91
C GLU A 138 12.45 -2.10 9.46
N GLY A 139 12.43 -3.05 10.41
CA GLY A 139 12.37 -4.48 10.07
C GLY A 139 11.08 -4.88 9.35
N PHE A 140 9.95 -4.22 9.65
CA PHE A 140 8.72 -4.39 8.89
C PHE A 140 8.86 -3.87 7.45
N SER A 141 9.42 -2.67 7.27
CA SER A 141 9.62 -2.06 5.95
C SER A 141 10.53 -2.91 5.08
N GLU A 142 11.67 -3.36 5.62
CA GLU A 142 12.60 -4.27 4.92
C GLU A 142 11.88 -5.52 4.44
N LYS A 143 11.14 -6.19 5.33
CA LYS A 143 10.41 -7.41 4.98
C LYS A 143 9.31 -7.16 3.94
N LEU A 144 8.59 -6.04 4.05
CA LEU A 144 7.59 -5.67 3.07
C LEU A 144 8.22 -5.44 1.69
N MET A 145 9.37 -4.75 1.64
CA MET A 145 10.09 -4.49 0.38
C MET A 145 10.65 -5.77 -0.25
N GLU A 146 11.10 -6.75 0.55
CA GLU A 146 11.47 -8.08 0.05
C GLU A 146 10.29 -8.72 -0.68
N VAL A 147 9.12 -8.78 -0.05
CA VAL A 147 7.92 -9.41 -0.65
C VAL A 147 7.40 -8.61 -1.85
N LEU A 148 7.49 -7.27 -1.81
CA LEU A 148 7.07 -6.40 -2.90
C LEU A 148 7.88 -6.68 -4.19
N SER A 149 9.18 -6.97 -4.04
CA SER A 149 10.09 -7.25 -5.16
C SER A 149 9.65 -8.46 -6.00
N ILE A 150 9.02 -9.44 -5.37
CA ILE A 150 8.54 -10.68 -6.01
C ILE A 150 7.02 -10.70 -6.26
N SER A 151 6.31 -9.61 -5.94
CA SER A 151 4.84 -9.56 -6.06
C SER A 151 4.36 -9.52 -7.53
N PRO A 152 3.21 -10.14 -7.86
CA PRO A 152 2.58 -10.02 -9.17
C PRO A 152 2.29 -8.56 -9.55
N PRO A 153 2.28 -8.18 -10.84
CA PRO A 153 2.23 -6.77 -11.24
C PRO A 153 1.04 -5.99 -10.66
N GLN A 154 -0.15 -6.59 -10.62
CA GLN A 154 -1.38 -5.98 -10.13
C GLN A 154 -1.27 -5.73 -8.62
N LEU A 155 -0.93 -6.77 -7.85
CA LEU A 155 -0.75 -6.66 -6.40
C LEU A 155 0.39 -5.71 -6.03
N LYS A 156 1.49 -5.72 -6.80
CA LYS A 156 2.63 -4.81 -6.62
C LYS A 156 2.19 -3.35 -6.70
N LYS A 157 1.43 -2.98 -7.73
CA LYS A 157 0.89 -1.61 -7.90
C LYS A 157 -0.04 -1.23 -6.74
N GLU A 158 -0.88 -2.15 -6.29
CA GLU A 158 -1.80 -1.93 -5.16
C GLU A 158 -1.06 -1.76 -3.83
N ILE A 159 -0.05 -2.59 -3.55
CA ILE A 159 0.78 -2.46 -2.35
C ILE A 159 1.50 -1.12 -2.38
N ILE A 160 2.13 -0.75 -3.50
CA ILE A 160 2.84 0.53 -3.65
C ILE A 160 1.90 1.68 -3.31
N GLY A 161 0.75 1.79 -3.99
CA GLY A 161 -0.23 2.86 -3.74
C GLY A 161 -0.81 2.89 -2.32
N SER A 162 -0.61 1.84 -1.53
CA SER A 162 -1.05 1.77 -0.12
C SER A 162 0.09 2.01 0.88
N LEU A 163 1.33 2.22 0.42
CA LEU A 163 2.49 2.43 1.29
C LEU A 163 2.33 3.59 2.28
N PRO A 164 1.75 4.75 1.91
CA PRO A 164 1.50 5.82 2.88
C PRO A 164 0.62 5.36 4.05
N GLU A 165 -0.39 4.52 3.77
CA GLU A 165 -1.29 3.98 4.79
C GLU A 165 -0.66 2.87 5.63
N ILE A 166 0.32 2.14 5.07
CA ILE A 166 0.96 0.98 5.71
C ILE A 166 2.14 1.40 6.59
N ILE A 167 2.97 2.33 6.10
CA ILE A 167 4.22 2.74 6.73
C ILE A 167 4.05 4.02 7.57
N GLY A 168 3.12 4.90 7.18
CA GLY A 168 2.92 6.20 7.81
C GLY A 168 4.17 7.09 7.69
N ASP A 169 4.50 7.77 8.78
CA ASP A 169 5.62 8.74 8.84
C ASP A 169 6.98 8.11 9.23
N GLN A 170 7.05 6.77 9.31
CA GLN A 170 8.24 6.06 9.80
C GLN A 170 9.04 5.45 8.64
N SER A 171 10.34 5.20 8.82
CA SER A 171 11.15 4.38 7.90
C SER A 171 11.16 4.80 6.41
N HIS A 172 10.98 6.10 6.11
CA HIS A 172 10.92 6.60 4.73
C HIS A 172 12.18 6.30 3.91
N GLY A 173 13.37 6.33 4.52
CA GLY A 173 14.63 6.03 3.82
C GLY A 173 14.66 4.64 3.17
N THR A 174 14.23 3.61 3.91
CA THR A 174 14.16 2.22 3.42
C THR A 174 13.15 2.09 2.28
N VAL A 175 11.99 2.73 2.41
CA VAL A 175 10.93 2.69 1.40
C VAL A 175 11.38 3.42 0.13
N VAL A 176 11.94 4.62 0.25
CA VAL A 176 12.44 5.41 -0.88
C VAL A 176 13.51 4.63 -1.64
N ALA A 177 14.53 4.11 -0.97
CA ALA A 177 15.60 3.34 -1.60
C ALA A 177 15.08 2.09 -2.34
N ALA A 178 14.08 1.40 -1.76
CA ALA A 178 13.47 0.23 -2.41
C ALA A 178 12.62 0.62 -3.62
N LEU A 179 11.80 1.68 -3.53
CA LEU A 179 10.99 2.15 -4.65
C LEU A 179 11.84 2.68 -5.80
N GLU A 180 12.96 3.35 -5.52
CA GLU A 180 13.95 3.74 -6.52
C GLU A 180 14.49 2.54 -7.29
N ARG A 181 14.85 1.45 -6.59
CA ARG A 181 15.31 0.21 -7.23
C ARG A 181 14.21 -0.40 -8.09
N ILE A 182 12.97 -0.46 -7.58
CA ILE A 182 11.84 -1.03 -8.32
C ILE A 182 11.55 -0.20 -9.59
N LEU A 183 11.65 1.13 -9.53
CA LEU A 183 11.51 2.02 -10.70
C LEU A 183 12.56 1.77 -11.79
N GLN A 184 13.77 1.33 -11.42
CA GLN A 184 14.82 0.99 -12.39
C GLN A 184 14.51 -0.33 -13.11
N GLU A 185 13.81 -1.25 -12.46
CA GLU A 185 13.52 -2.60 -12.94
C GLU A 185 12.19 -2.69 -13.69
N ASP A 186 11.16 -1.97 -13.25
CA ASP A 186 9.77 -2.10 -13.72
C ASP A 186 9.16 -0.73 -14.03
N SER A 187 9.01 -0.43 -15.32
CA SER A 187 8.41 0.84 -15.77
C SER A 187 6.90 0.92 -15.53
N GLU A 188 6.20 -0.19 -15.27
CA GLU A 188 4.76 -0.16 -15.07
C GLU A 188 4.36 0.38 -13.69
N VAL A 189 5.30 0.41 -12.74
CA VAL A 189 5.05 0.93 -11.39
C VAL A 189 5.31 2.44 -11.28
N ILE A 190 5.73 3.11 -12.35
CA ILE A 190 6.10 4.53 -12.30
C ILE A 190 4.97 5.37 -11.69
N VAL A 191 3.75 5.25 -12.21
CA VAL A 191 2.60 6.02 -11.71
C VAL A 191 2.33 5.75 -10.23
N PRO A 192 2.07 4.50 -9.77
CA PRO A 192 1.77 4.28 -8.35
C PRO A 192 2.92 4.66 -7.41
N VAL A 193 4.18 4.60 -7.85
CA VAL A 193 5.32 5.08 -7.05
C VAL A 193 5.29 6.60 -6.89
N LEU A 194 4.99 7.33 -7.97
CA LEU A 194 4.88 8.79 -7.91
C LEU A 194 3.71 9.22 -7.03
N ASP A 195 2.55 8.56 -7.17
CA ASP A 195 1.38 8.77 -6.30
C ASP A 195 1.78 8.58 -4.84
N SER A 196 2.46 7.46 -4.53
CA SER A 196 2.92 7.14 -3.18
C SER A 196 3.90 8.15 -2.63
N PHE A 197 4.85 8.65 -3.44
CA PHE A 197 5.78 9.69 -3.00
C PHE A 197 5.10 11.03 -2.75
N SER A 198 3.99 11.33 -3.45
CA SER A 198 3.20 12.53 -3.19
C SER A 198 2.39 12.43 -1.90
N ASP A 199 1.95 11.23 -1.54
CA ASP A 199 1.17 10.97 -0.32
C ASP A 199 2.03 10.66 0.91
N LEU A 200 3.30 10.27 0.74
CA LEU A 200 4.27 10.14 1.82
C LEU A 200 4.72 11.53 2.29
N ASN A 201 4.64 11.77 3.60
CA ASN A 201 5.11 13.01 4.22
C ASN A 201 6.65 13.01 4.36
N LEU A 202 7.36 13.00 3.22
CA LEU A 202 8.82 12.97 3.16
C LEU A 202 9.41 14.28 3.71
N ASP A 203 10.46 14.18 4.53
CA ASP A 203 11.19 15.36 4.98
C ASP A 203 11.94 16.06 3.82
N ASP A 204 12.26 17.35 4.00
CA ASP A 204 12.88 18.17 2.96
C ASP A 204 14.22 17.58 2.47
N GLN A 205 14.95 16.88 3.34
CA GLN A 205 16.24 16.26 2.99
C GLN A 205 16.07 15.05 2.08
N LEU A 206 15.12 14.16 2.37
CA LEU A 206 14.77 13.01 1.54
C LEU A 206 14.13 13.45 0.23
N GLN A 207 13.36 14.54 0.23
CA GLN A 207 12.84 15.14 -0.99
C GLN A 207 13.94 15.68 -1.90
N GLU A 208 14.99 16.28 -1.33
CA GLU A 208 16.17 16.73 -2.07
C GLU A 208 17.06 15.58 -2.54
N GLN A 209 17.04 14.45 -1.83
CA GLN A 209 17.78 13.24 -2.19
C GLN A 209 17.12 12.39 -3.27
N LEU A 210 15.81 12.55 -3.50
CA LEU A 210 15.15 11.94 -4.66
C LEU A 210 15.94 12.35 -5.92
N PRO A 211 16.46 11.40 -6.70
CA PRO A 211 17.17 11.69 -7.94
C PRO A 211 16.39 12.71 -8.77
N LEU A 212 17.09 13.72 -9.31
CA LEU A 212 16.50 14.84 -10.06
C LEU A 212 15.42 14.41 -11.06
N HIS A 213 15.58 13.23 -11.66
CA HIS A 213 14.63 12.69 -12.60
C HIS A 213 13.30 12.22 -11.96
N LEU A 214 13.32 11.67 -10.74
CA LEU A 214 12.12 11.32 -9.97
C LEU A 214 11.43 12.57 -9.45
N TYR A 215 12.20 13.58 -9.04
CA TYR A 215 11.64 14.89 -8.69
C TYR A 215 10.90 15.51 -9.89
N LEU A 216 11.51 15.50 -11.08
CA LEU A 216 10.88 16.01 -12.32
C LEU A 216 9.65 15.20 -12.73
N LEU A 217 9.70 13.88 -12.58
CA LEU A 217 8.56 12.99 -12.84
C LEU A 217 7.40 13.25 -11.87
N ARG A 218 7.68 13.37 -10.58
CA ARG A 218 6.71 13.70 -9.52
C ARG A 218 6.09 15.09 -9.74
N ASP A 219 6.93 16.10 -9.97
CA ASP A 219 6.47 17.48 -10.25
C ASP A 219 5.62 17.53 -11.53
N PHE A 220 6.00 16.77 -12.56
CA PHE A 220 5.21 16.67 -13.79
C PHE A 220 3.88 15.94 -13.55
N HIS A 221 3.90 14.81 -12.85
CA HIS A 221 2.70 14.04 -12.49
C HIS A 221 1.71 14.89 -11.68
N ASN A 222 2.16 15.54 -10.62
CA ASN A 222 1.33 16.44 -9.81
C ASN A 222 0.74 17.58 -10.66
N LYS A 223 1.52 18.17 -11.56
CA LYS A 223 1.02 19.20 -12.50
C LYS A 223 0.00 18.65 -13.50
N LEU A 224 0.08 17.38 -13.91
CA LEU A 224 -0.93 16.75 -14.74
C LEU A 224 -2.23 16.49 -13.95
N ASP A 225 -2.14 16.11 -12.67
CA ASP A 225 -3.33 15.89 -11.82
C ASP A 225 -4.12 17.17 -11.57
N TYR A 226 -3.44 18.30 -11.37
CA TYR A 226 -4.10 19.62 -11.32
C TYR A 226 -4.92 19.93 -12.59
N LEU A 227 -4.57 19.32 -13.72
CA LEU A 227 -5.21 19.54 -15.01
C LEU A 227 -6.31 18.52 -15.31
N ASN A 228 -6.40 17.43 -14.55
CA ASN A 228 -7.44 16.41 -14.69
C ASN A 228 -7.77 15.70 -13.36
N PRO A 229 -8.43 16.38 -12.40
CA PRO A 229 -8.77 15.77 -11.11
C PRO A 229 -9.70 14.56 -11.31
N PRO A 230 -9.54 13.46 -10.54
CA PRO A 230 -10.33 12.26 -10.70
C PRO A 230 -11.82 12.55 -10.45
N SER A 231 -12.61 12.49 -11.51
CA SER A 231 -14.07 12.54 -11.41
C SER A 231 -14.57 11.21 -10.85
N LYS A 232 -14.93 11.22 -9.55
CA LYS A 232 -15.60 10.17 -8.71
C LYS A 232 -14.59 9.34 -7.87
N GLN A 233 -14.70 9.15 -6.55
CA GLN A 233 -15.90 8.90 -5.71
C GLN A 233 -15.76 9.30 -4.21
N PHE A 234 -16.71 10.14 -3.76
CA PHE A 234 -17.51 10.16 -2.51
C PHE A 234 -16.91 10.04 -1.08
N ALA A 235 -17.08 11.16 -0.34
CA ALA A 235 -17.76 11.18 0.96
C ALA A 235 -19.00 12.11 0.88
N PRO A 236 -20.18 11.72 1.42
CA PRO A 236 -21.41 12.52 1.33
C PRO A 236 -21.52 13.46 2.53
N ALA A 237 -20.76 14.55 2.55
CA ALA A 237 -21.01 15.67 3.48
C ALA A 237 -20.31 16.93 2.98
N CYS A 238 -20.87 17.55 1.95
CA CYS A 238 -20.77 18.99 1.61
C CYS A 238 -21.31 19.23 0.18
N LEU A 239 -22.48 18.70 -0.15
CA LEU A 239 -23.23 19.13 -1.34
C LEU A 239 -24.06 20.36 -0.98
N ALA A 240 -23.39 21.49 -0.79
CA ALA A 240 -24.02 22.80 -0.86
C ALA A 240 -22.98 23.82 -1.30
N LYS A 241 -23.15 24.31 -2.54
CA LYS A 241 -22.40 25.39 -3.22
C LYS A 241 -21.17 24.96 -4.04
N ALA A 242 -21.43 24.36 -5.21
CA ALA A 242 -20.56 24.57 -6.37
C ALA A 242 -21.43 25.02 -7.56
N PRO A 243 -21.05 26.06 -8.32
CA PRO A 243 -21.84 26.56 -9.46
C PRO A 243 -21.88 25.53 -10.60
N PRO A 244 -22.91 25.55 -11.47
CA PRO A 244 -23.03 24.60 -12.56
C PRO A 244 -22.06 24.99 -13.68
N GLY A 245 -20.98 24.21 -13.87
CA GLY A 245 -20.12 24.38 -15.05
C GLY A 245 -18.70 23.84 -14.97
N TYR A 246 -18.46 22.60 -14.52
CA TYR A 246 -17.18 21.89 -14.69
C TYR A 246 -17.51 20.37 -14.70
N CYS A 247 -17.03 19.49 -15.57
CA CYS A 247 -15.99 19.53 -16.59
C CYS A 247 -16.26 18.38 -17.59
N ARG A 248 -16.21 18.63 -18.90
CA ARG A 248 -15.99 17.59 -19.93
C ARG A 248 -14.96 18.15 -20.91
N MET A 249 -13.75 18.39 -20.39
CA MET A 249 -12.66 18.94 -21.18
C MET A 249 -12.20 17.90 -22.20
N LYS A 250 -12.14 18.27 -23.47
CA LYS A 250 -11.72 17.35 -24.55
C LYS A 250 -10.19 17.21 -24.53
N THR A 251 -9.67 16.07 -24.98
CA THR A 251 -8.21 15.79 -25.05
C THR A 251 -7.42 16.88 -25.78
N SER A 252 -7.97 17.46 -26.85
CA SER A 252 -7.35 18.57 -27.59
C SER A 252 -7.26 19.86 -26.78
N GLU A 253 -8.24 20.12 -25.92
CA GLU A 253 -8.31 21.29 -25.05
C GLU A 253 -7.34 21.15 -23.87
N PHE A 254 -7.08 19.91 -23.43
CA PHE A 254 -6.03 19.57 -22.48
C PHE A 254 -4.65 19.77 -23.09
N LEU A 255 -4.41 19.19 -24.26
CA LEU A 255 -3.13 19.33 -24.96
C LEU A 255 -2.78 20.81 -25.22
N SER A 256 -3.76 21.65 -25.56
CA SER A 256 -3.52 23.09 -25.77
C SER A 256 -3.11 23.82 -24.50
N LYS A 257 -3.67 23.45 -23.34
CA LYS A 257 -3.30 24.05 -22.03
C LYS A 257 -1.94 23.58 -21.53
N ILE A 258 -1.52 22.36 -21.85
CA ILE A 258 -0.22 21.83 -21.38
C ILE A 258 0.93 22.14 -22.36
N ARG A 259 0.60 22.51 -23.62
CA ARG A 259 1.54 22.88 -24.69
C ARG A 259 2.61 23.91 -24.27
N PRO A 260 2.34 24.94 -23.44
CA PRO A 260 3.37 25.88 -23.00
C PRO A 260 4.43 25.26 -22.09
N VAL A 261 4.07 24.22 -21.32
CA VAL A 261 4.92 23.59 -20.32
C VAL A 261 5.86 22.54 -20.94
N PHE A 262 5.47 22.00 -22.09
CA PHE A 262 6.22 21.03 -22.89
C PHE A 262 7.67 21.43 -23.16
N ARG A 263 7.92 22.68 -23.56
CA ARG A 263 9.28 23.13 -23.86
C ARG A 263 10.19 23.10 -22.63
N SER A 264 9.62 23.46 -21.47
CA SER A 264 10.31 23.40 -20.19
C SER A 264 10.54 21.96 -19.75
N LEU A 265 9.52 21.10 -19.87
CA LEU A 265 9.61 19.68 -19.54
C LEU A 265 10.68 18.98 -20.38
N ARG A 266 10.66 19.21 -21.70
CA ARG A 266 11.68 18.70 -22.63
C ARG A 266 13.07 19.11 -22.21
N ARG A 267 13.27 20.39 -21.87
CA ARG A 267 14.57 20.90 -21.44
C ARG A 267 15.05 20.23 -20.14
N HIS A 268 14.18 20.06 -19.15
CA HIS A 268 14.56 19.43 -17.89
C HIS A 268 14.88 17.94 -18.06
N LEU A 269 14.13 17.25 -18.91
CA LEU A 269 14.39 15.85 -19.25
C LEU A 269 15.63 15.69 -20.15
N ASP A 270 15.89 16.60 -21.08
CA ASP A 270 17.14 16.67 -21.85
C ASP A 270 18.34 16.87 -20.90
N CYS A 271 18.22 17.80 -19.94
CA CYS A 271 19.25 18.01 -18.91
C CYS A 271 19.43 16.77 -18.02
N ALA A 272 18.35 16.14 -17.57
CA ALA A 272 18.41 14.90 -16.79
C ALA A 272 19.04 13.76 -17.61
N PHE A 273 18.70 13.64 -18.90
CA PHE A 273 19.27 12.66 -19.82
C PHE A 273 20.77 12.90 -20.05
N LEU A 274 21.19 14.17 -20.19
CA LEU A 274 22.60 14.54 -20.31
C LEU A 274 23.40 14.20 -19.05
N ILE A 275 22.84 14.44 -17.85
CA ILE A 275 23.47 14.09 -16.57
C ILE A 275 23.59 12.56 -16.40
N LEU A 276 22.58 11.80 -16.85
CA LEU A 276 22.57 10.33 -16.76
C LEU A 276 23.44 9.64 -17.82
N LYS A 277 23.87 10.34 -18.87
CA LYS A 277 24.67 9.77 -19.96
C LYS A 277 26.08 9.35 -19.52
N ASP A 278 26.59 9.91 -18.43
CA ASP A 278 27.91 9.58 -17.88
C ASP A 278 27.92 8.33 -16.97
N GLY A 279 26.75 7.75 -16.66
CA GLY A 279 26.63 6.52 -15.86
C GLY A 279 25.49 5.63 -16.38
N LYS A 280 25.85 4.55 -17.09
CA LYS A 280 24.98 3.46 -17.60
C LYS A 280 23.47 3.70 -17.42
N ILE A 281 22.86 4.29 -18.44
CA ILE A 281 21.44 4.66 -18.50
C ILE A 281 20.55 3.41 -18.27
N PRO A 282 19.65 3.41 -17.27
CA PRO A 282 18.61 2.39 -17.14
C PRO A 282 17.66 2.44 -18.36
N LEU A 283 17.36 1.29 -18.97
CA LEU A 283 16.49 1.18 -20.17
C LEU A 283 15.13 1.87 -20.03
N VAL A 284 14.62 2.01 -18.81
CA VAL A 284 13.39 2.72 -18.46
C VAL A 284 13.45 4.21 -18.85
N PHE A 285 14.59 4.87 -18.59
CA PHE A 285 14.79 6.28 -18.93
C PHE A 285 14.75 6.53 -20.43
N HIS A 286 15.39 5.65 -21.19
CA HIS A 286 15.41 5.73 -22.64
C HIS A 286 14.01 5.50 -23.24
N LYS A 287 13.25 4.54 -22.72
CA LYS A 287 11.86 4.28 -23.17
C LYS A 287 10.93 5.44 -22.83
N PHE A 288 11.01 5.98 -21.61
CA PHE A 288 10.20 7.12 -21.18
C PHE A 288 10.51 8.38 -22.01
N TRP A 289 11.80 8.64 -22.25
CA TRP A 289 12.25 9.72 -23.12
C TRP A 289 11.74 9.59 -24.56
N LEU A 290 11.82 8.39 -25.16
CA LEU A 290 11.28 8.14 -26.49
C LEU A 290 9.76 8.35 -26.56
N LEU A 291 9.01 7.88 -25.56
CA LEU A 291 7.57 8.05 -25.48
C LEU A 291 7.19 9.54 -25.44
N LEU A 292 7.84 10.31 -24.56
CA LEU A 292 7.62 11.75 -24.46
C LEU A 292 8.07 12.49 -25.72
N SER A 293 9.23 12.15 -26.28
CA SER A 293 9.71 12.74 -27.53
C SER A 293 8.70 12.53 -28.66
N ASN A 294 8.09 11.35 -28.75
CA ASN A 294 7.06 11.05 -29.76
C ASN A 294 5.77 11.85 -29.53
N VAL A 295 5.27 11.93 -28.29
CA VAL A 295 4.10 12.76 -27.92
C VAL A 295 4.34 14.25 -28.23
N MET A 296 5.59 14.69 -28.07
CA MET A 296 5.99 16.09 -28.27
C MET A 296 6.23 16.42 -29.75
N GLN A 297 6.69 15.46 -30.56
CA GLN A 297 6.83 15.61 -32.01
C GLN A 297 5.49 15.61 -32.74
N TYR A 298 4.52 14.81 -32.29
CA TYR A 298 3.19 14.76 -32.90
C TYR A 298 2.45 16.11 -32.84
N ASN A 299 2.71 16.92 -31.81
CA ASN A 299 2.09 18.23 -31.61
C ASN A 299 2.77 19.39 -32.38
N HIS A 300 3.82 19.12 -33.16
CA HIS A 300 4.50 20.14 -33.98
C HIS A 300 3.97 20.21 -35.42
N TYR A 301 3.12 19.27 -35.82
CA TYR A 301 2.57 19.13 -37.18
C TYR A 301 1.03 19.34 -37.25
N GLU A 302 0.39 19.78 -36.16
CA GLU A 302 -0.97 20.32 -36.10
C GLU A 302 -0.98 21.76 -35.54
#